data_AF-A0A5C7F5S7-F1
#
_entry.id   AF-A0A5C7F5S7-F1
#
_cell.length_a   1.000
_cell.length_b   1.000
_cell.length_c   1.000
_cell.angle_alpha   90.00
_cell.angle_beta   90.00
_cell.angle_gamma   90.00
#
_symmetry.space_group_name_H-M   'P 1'
#
loop_
_entity.id
_entity.type
_entity.pdbx_description
1 polymer ?
#
loop_
_entity_poly.entity_id
_entity_poly.type
_entity_poly.pdbx_seq_one_letter_code
_entity_poly.pdbx_strand_id
1 'polypeptide(L)'
;MLLSPSFSLLVLGLGSTGCAVADWALSHLGDRVSSVTVYGGASSSRDDAIRALEARGARCVVGTEDVQGSYDVCVASPGISEFSPFYRSAAAASCQIMGEPEFAFRLSPERWCAITGTNGKTTTTALIRHLICASGMAATAVGNIGTVSVGAVDERCTGEWFVAELSSYQLATTSELHPRVAALLNITPDHLAWHRSHDNYARAKLKLFANMNEDDLCIVDADDPGIAAYASEVYVADRRVLRVSFEDPGTVDAAFVRDGMLVVRLGGEEIELIARDELQLPGRHNVKNALVAACAALACGASPAGVRQGLRSFAPLEHRCQPCGSIDGIRFVNDSKATNTDAVMKALSAYPDDRVIVLLGGHDKGTPLDEFASYVVEHAAGAVCFGGARERFRRALEEADRTGDIDIAEADDLGDAVDVARSLASRGDIVLLSPACASFDQFSGFEERGRAFKAYVDQLRATLESEE
;
A
#
# COMPACT_ATOMS: atom_id res chain seq x y z
N MET A 1 27.40 -5.47 -1.53
CA MET A 1 28.19 -5.67 -2.74
C MET A 1 27.48 -4.99 -3.90
N LEU A 2 28.11 -3.95 -4.45
CA LEU A 2 27.65 -3.32 -5.67
C LEU A 2 27.55 -4.37 -6.80
N LEU A 3 26.54 -4.23 -7.65
CA LEU A 3 26.40 -5.05 -8.85
C LEU A 3 27.66 -4.88 -9.70
N SER A 4 28.17 -5.99 -10.25
CA SER A 4 29.29 -5.95 -11.20
C SER A 4 29.00 -4.98 -12.36
N PRO A 5 30.02 -4.36 -12.99
CA PRO A 5 29.81 -3.46 -14.13
C PRO A 5 29.00 -4.10 -15.26
N SER A 6 29.22 -5.40 -15.50
CA SER A 6 28.40 -6.23 -16.37
C SER A 6 28.04 -7.55 -15.66
N PHE A 7 26.81 -8.04 -15.84
CA PHE A 7 26.31 -9.26 -15.21
C PHE A 7 25.27 -9.99 -16.09
N SER A 8 25.17 -11.30 -15.92
CA SER A 8 24.07 -12.11 -16.44
C SER A 8 22.86 -12.04 -15.51
N LEU A 9 21.68 -11.79 -16.07
CA LEU A 9 20.44 -11.60 -15.30
C LEU A 9 19.45 -12.74 -15.52
N LEU A 10 19.03 -13.34 -14.40
CA LEU A 10 17.85 -14.19 -14.31
C LEU A 10 16.68 -13.37 -13.75
N VAL A 11 15.53 -13.41 -14.43
CA VAL A 11 14.26 -12.85 -13.95
C VAL A 11 13.34 -14.01 -13.58
N LEU A 12 12.89 -14.03 -12.33
CA LEU A 12 11.98 -15.05 -11.82
C LEU A 12 10.55 -14.51 -11.75
N GLY A 13 9.67 -15.03 -12.60
CA GLY A 13 8.28 -14.63 -12.75
C GLY A 13 8.03 -13.69 -13.94
N LEU A 14 6.81 -13.76 -14.48
CA LEU A 14 6.33 -13.00 -15.66
C LEU A 14 5.23 -11.99 -15.31
N GLY A 15 5.05 -11.66 -14.03
CA GLY A 15 4.14 -10.58 -13.63
C GLY A 15 4.64 -9.21 -14.07
N SER A 16 3.87 -8.14 -13.81
CA SER A 16 4.24 -6.77 -14.15
C SER A 16 5.66 -6.39 -13.71
N THR A 17 6.06 -6.79 -12.50
CA THR A 17 7.43 -6.60 -11.98
C THR A 17 8.47 -7.34 -12.82
N GLY A 18 8.23 -8.62 -13.14
CA GLY A 18 9.14 -9.43 -13.94
C GLY A 18 9.33 -8.86 -15.34
N CYS A 19 8.24 -8.47 -16.00
CA CYS A 19 8.30 -7.82 -17.31
C CYS A 19 9.12 -6.53 -17.26
N ALA A 20 8.90 -5.65 -16.28
CA ALA A 20 9.65 -4.41 -16.17
C ALA A 20 11.15 -4.61 -15.93
N VAL A 21 11.53 -5.61 -15.11
CA VAL A 21 12.94 -5.97 -14.90
C VAL A 21 13.55 -6.51 -16.21
N ALA A 22 12.83 -7.37 -16.93
CA ALA A 22 13.28 -7.88 -18.22
C ALA A 22 13.42 -6.76 -19.27
N ASP A 23 12.47 -5.82 -19.31
CA ASP A 23 12.48 -4.68 -20.21
C ASP A 23 13.66 -3.75 -19.97
N TRP A 24 13.95 -3.43 -18.70
CA TRP A 24 15.14 -2.70 -18.31
C TRP A 24 16.38 -3.46 -18.76
N ALA A 25 16.49 -4.74 -18.42
CA ALA A 25 17.67 -5.54 -18.70
C ALA A 25 17.96 -5.69 -20.20
N LEU A 26 16.91 -5.83 -21.03
CA LEU A 26 17.00 -5.88 -22.49
C LEU A 26 17.45 -4.54 -23.10
N SER A 27 17.08 -3.42 -22.47
CA SER A 27 17.52 -2.08 -22.91
C SER A 27 19.00 -1.82 -22.60
N HIS A 28 19.55 -2.56 -21.63
CA HIS A 28 20.96 -2.52 -21.22
C HIS A 28 21.77 -3.73 -21.69
N LEU A 29 21.22 -4.54 -22.61
CA LEU A 29 21.88 -5.72 -23.14
C LEU A 29 23.10 -5.33 -23.99
N GLY A 30 24.26 -5.90 -23.67
CA GLY A 30 25.54 -5.61 -24.33
C GLY A 30 26.35 -4.48 -23.68
N ASP A 31 25.79 -3.79 -22.69
CA ASP A 31 26.51 -2.85 -21.82
C ASP A 31 26.57 -3.43 -20.39
N ARG A 32 25.56 -3.11 -19.56
CA ARG A 32 25.49 -3.59 -18.18
C ARG A 32 24.97 -5.02 -18.03
N VAL A 33 24.23 -5.53 -19.01
CA VAL A 33 23.66 -6.87 -18.96
C VAL A 33 24.26 -7.72 -20.08
N SER A 34 24.87 -8.85 -19.74
CA SER A 34 25.50 -9.76 -20.71
C SER A 34 24.51 -10.76 -21.31
N SER A 35 23.48 -11.15 -20.55
CA SER A 35 22.41 -12.03 -21.00
C SER A 35 21.17 -11.87 -20.12
N VAL A 36 19.97 -12.03 -20.70
CA VAL A 36 18.70 -12.02 -19.99
C VAL A 36 18.02 -13.37 -20.12
N THR A 37 17.71 -14.02 -19.00
CA THR A 37 16.89 -15.24 -18.98
C THR A 37 15.68 -15.01 -18.08
N VAL A 38 14.48 -15.37 -18.54
CA VAL A 38 13.22 -15.19 -17.81
C VAL A 38 12.58 -16.56 -17.56
N TYR A 39 12.29 -16.88 -16.30
CA TYR A 39 11.58 -18.09 -15.91
C TYR A 39 10.16 -17.78 -15.48
N GLY A 40 9.16 -18.35 -16.17
CA GLY A 40 7.74 -18.12 -15.89
C GLY A 40 7.12 -19.00 -14.79
N GLY A 41 7.75 -20.11 -14.43
CA GLY A 41 7.24 -21.09 -13.45
C GLY A 41 6.38 -22.20 -14.08
N ALA A 42 5.93 -23.16 -13.26
CA ALA A 42 5.27 -24.39 -13.73
C ALA A 42 3.94 -24.16 -14.47
N SER A 43 3.16 -23.16 -14.05
CA SER A 43 1.86 -22.85 -14.65
C SER A 43 1.94 -21.94 -15.88
N SER A 44 3.14 -21.40 -16.19
CA SER A 44 3.32 -20.52 -17.33
C SER A 44 3.35 -21.30 -18.64
N SER A 45 2.80 -20.70 -19.69
CA SER A 45 2.82 -21.24 -21.05
C SER A 45 3.29 -20.14 -22.02
N ARG A 46 3.73 -20.53 -23.22
CA ARG A 46 4.20 -19.56 -24.21
C ARG A 46 3.03 -18.75 -24.77
N ASP A 47 3.09 -17.44 -24.56
CA ASP A 47 2.15 -16.45 -25.08
C ASP A 47 2.88 -15.37 -25.90
N ASP A 48 2.14 -14.33 -26.29
CA ASP A 48 2.68 -13.25 -27.10
C ASP A 48 3.62 -12.32 -26.32
N ALA A 49 3.46 -12.21 -24.99
CA ALA A 49 4.37 -11.45 -24.14
C ALA A 49 5.76 -12.11 -24.10
N ILE A 50 5.80 -13.44 -23.93
CA ILE A 50 7.04 -14.21 -24.01
C ILE A 50 7.69 -14.10 -25.38
N ARG A 51 6.91 -14.22 -26.46
CA ARG A 51 7.43 -14.06 -27.83
C ARG A 51 8.04 -12.68 -28.06
N ALA A 52 7.44 -11.63 -27.50
CA ALA A 52 7.97 -10.27 -27.59
C ALA A 52 9.31 -10.11 -26.85
N LEU A 53 9.46 -10.73 -25.67
CA LEU A 53 10.74 -10.76 -24.94
C LEU A 53 11.81 -11.56 -25.70
N GLU A 54 11.45 -12.74 -26.23
CA GLU A 54 12.37 -13.58 -27.03
C GLU A 54 12.86 -12.84 -28.28
N ALA A 55 11.97 -12.12 -28.98
CA ALA A 55 12.32 -11.33 -30.17
C ALA A 55 13.32 -10.19 -29.88
N ARG A 56 13.38 -9.72 -28.63
CA ARG A 56 14.33 -8.70 -28.17
C ARG A 56 15.64 -9.28 -27.62
N GLY A 57 15.77 -10.60 -27.56
CA GLY A 57 17.01 -11.28 -27.15
C GLY A 57 16.97 -11.92 -25.77
N ALA A 58 15.81 -11.97 -25.08
CA ALA A 58 15.68 -12.73 -23.85
C ALA A 58 15.58 -14.23 -24.15
N ARG A 59 16.13 -15.06 -23.27
CA ARG A 59 15.80 -16.49 -23.23
C ARG A 59 14.62 -16.70 -22.29
N CYS A 60 13.50 -17.22 -22.77
CA CYS A 60 12.34 -17.50 -21.91
C CYS A 60 12.17 -19.01 -21.66
N VAL A 61 12.00 -19.38 -20.39
CA VAL A 61 11.76 -20.75 -19.94
C VAL A 61 10.44 -20.80 -19.18
N VAL A 62 9.52 -21.68 -19.62
CA VAL A 62 8.16 -21.80 -19.08
C VAL A 62 7.79 -23.27 -18.87
N GLY A 63 6.73 -23.51 -18.11
CA GLY A 63 6.24 -24.85 -17.79
C GLY A 63 7.12 -25.62 -16.79
N THR A 64 8.06 -24.95 -16.12
CA THR A 64 8.94 -25.55 -15.12
C THR A 64 9.33 -24.54 -14.03
N GLU A 65 9.60 -25.07 -12.83
CA GLU A 65 10.22 -24.34 -11.72
C GLU A 65 11.68 -24.77 -11.48
N ASP A 66 12.18 -25.70 -12.29
CA ASP A 66 13.56 -26.16 -12.23
C ASP A 66 14.47 -25.22 -13.04
N VAL A 67 15.13 -24.31 -12.31
CA VAL A 67 16.05 -23.33 -12.86
C VAL A 67 17.41 -23.96 -13.12
N GLN A 68 17.80 -24.00 -14.38
CA GLN A 68 19.05 -24.55 -14.85
C GLN A 68 20.01 -23.44 -15.32
N GLY A 69 21.31 -23.65 -15.14
CA GLY A 69 22.38 -22.74 -15.54
C GLY A 69 23.11 -22.09 -14.36
N SER A 70 23.88 -21.04 -14.66
CA SER A 70 24.55 -20.21 -13.67
C SER A 70 24.37 -18.75 -14.07
N TYR A 71 23.93 -17.92 -13.13
CA TYR A 71 23.65 -16.50 -13.33
C TYR A 71 24.33 -15.67 -12.25
N ASP A 72 24.75 -14.45 -12.59
CA ASP A 72 25.36 -13.55 -11.61
C ASP A 72 24.29 -12.96 -10.66
N VAL A 73 23.15 -12.58 -11.23
CA VAL A 73 22.06 -11.90 -10.49
C VAL A 73 20.73 -12.54 -10.85
N CYS A 74 19.92 -12.85 -9.85
CA CYS A 74 18.52 -13.19 -10.00
C CYS A 74 17.63 -12.13 -9.35
N VAL A 75 16.64 -11.64 -10.09
CA VAL A 75 15.60 -10.74 -9.57
C VAL A 75 14.28 -11.49 -9.52
N ALA A 76 13.75 -11.67 -8.31
CA ALA A 76 12.52 -12.41 -8.05
C ALA A 76 11.31 -11.48 -7.95
N SER A 77 10.23 -11.88 -8.63
CA SER A 77 8.93 -11.22 -8.50
C SER A 77 8.37 -11.40 -7.07
N PRO A 78 7.73 -10.38 -6.48
CA PRO A 78 7.29 -10.40 -5.08
C PRO A 78 6.25 -11.49 -4.78
N GLY A 79 5.46 -11.93 -5.77
CA GLY A 79 4.52 -13.02 -5.60
C GLY A 79 5.18 -14.38 -5.33
N ILE A 80 6.47 -14.54 -5.64
CA ILE A 80 7.21 -15.79 -5.44
C ILE A 80 7.82 -15.78 -4.05
N SER A 81 7.26 -16.60 -3.15
CA SER A 81 7.76 -16.72 -1.78
C SER A 81 9.22 -17.18 -1.74
N GLU A 82 10.04 -16.54 -0.91
CA GLU A 82 11.43 -16.93 -0.66
C GLU A 82 11.56 -18.36 -0.13
N PHE A 83 10.47 -18.92 0.41
CA PHE A 83 10.43 -20.29 0.90
C PHE A 83 9.94 -21.32 -0.14
N SER A 84 9.59 -20.90 -1.35
CA SER A 84 9.08 -21.79 -2.41
C SER A 84 10.20 -22.65 -3.03
N PRO A 85 9.88 -23.84 -3.58
CA PRO A 85 10.83 -24.62 -4.38
C PRO A 85 11.41 -23.81 -5.55
N PHE A 86 10.57 -23.04 -6.23
CA PHE A 86 10.98 -22.22 -7.37
C PHE A 86 12.05 -21.17 -7.01
N TYR A 87 11.84 -20.43 -5.91
CA TYR A 87 12.82 -19.47 -5.41
C TYR A 87 14.15 -20.15 -5.03
N ARG A 88 14.09 -21.29 -4.35
CA ARG A 88 15.29 -22.04 -3.94
C ARG A 88 16.07 -22.58 -5.14
N SER A 89 15.38 -23.04 -6.18
CA SER A 89 16.01 -23.47 -7.43
C SER A 89 16.74 -22.29 -8.10
N ALA A 90 16.10 -21.12 -8.19
CA ALA A 90 16.72 -19.91 -8.72
C ALA A 90 17.93 -19.44 -7.88
N ALA A 91 17.80 -19.49 -6.56
CA ALA A 91 18.89 -19.15 -5.63
C ALA A 91 20.09 -20.08 -5.78
N ALA A 92 19.88 -21.38 -6.00
CA ALA A 92 20.96 -22.34 -6.23
C ALA A 92 21.68 -22.13 -7.57
N ALA A 93 20.99 -21.58 -8.57
CA ALA A 93 21.53 -21.28 -9.89
C ALA A 93 22.17 -19.88 -9.99
N SER A 94 22.10 -19.05 -8.95
CA SER A 94 22.48 -17.63 -9.02
C SER A 94 23.49 -17.25 -7.94
N CYS A 95 24.46 -16.40 -8.26
CA CYS A 95 25.41 -15.90 -7.25
C CYS A 95 24.73 -15.01 -6.20
N GLN A 96 23.73 -14.23 -6.63
CA GLN A 96 22.90 -13.41 -5.75
C GLN A 96 21.44 -13.48 -6.22
N ILE A 97 20.50 -13.48 -5.27
CA ILE A 97 19.06 -13.39 -5.54
C ILE A 97 18.46 -12.26 -4.69
N MET A 98 17.60 -11.45 -5.29
CA MET A 98 17.01 -10.29 -4.65
C MET A 98 15.63 -9.96 -5.21
N GLY A 99 14.87 -9.14 -4.49
CA GLY A 99 13.66 -8.50 -5.01
C GLY A 99 13.96 -7.32 -5.93
N GLU A 100 12.94 -6.88 -6.65
CA GLU A 100 13.06 -5.73 -7.56
C GLU A 100 13.46 -4.40 -6.87
N PRO A 101 12.97 -4.05 -5.67
CA PRO A 101 13.39 -2.79 -5.03
C PRO A 101 14.85 -2.79 -4.58
N GLU A 102 15.37 -3.95 -4.13
CA GLU A 102 16.79 -4.13 -3.83
C GLU A 102 17.63 -3.93 -5.10
N PHE A 103 17.19 -4.52 -6.22
CA PHE A 103 17.85 -4.37 -7.50
C PHE A 103 17.87 -2.90 -7.96
N ALA A 104 16.72 -2.23 -7.95
CA ALA A 104 16.62 -0.81 -8.31
C ALA A 104 17.47 0.09 -7.40
N PHE A 105 17.49 -0.18 -6.09
CA PHE A 105 18.34 0.54 -5.14
C PHE A 105 19.83 0.37 -5.49
N ARG A 106 20.28 -0.85 -5.78
CA ARG A 106 21.69 -1.09 -6.15
C ARG A 106 22.08 -0.46 -7.50
N LEU A 107 21.12 -0.21 -8.38
CA LEU A 107 21.33 0.52 -9.63
C LEU A 107 21.36 2.04 -9.43
N SER A 108 20.56 2.57 -8.49
CA SER A 108 20.40 4.00 -8.22
C SER A 108 20.24 4.26 -6.71
N PRO A 109 21.33 4.24 -5.92
CA PRO A 109 21.26 4.14 -4.44
C PRO A 109 20.93 5.44 -3.71
N GLU A 110 20.98 6.59 -4.38
CA GLU A 110 20.83 7.87 -3.69
C GLU A 110 19.36 8.16 -3.32
N ARG A 111 19.12 8.99 -2.29
CA ARG A 111 17.83 9.66 -2.00
C ARG A 111 16.58 8.76 -2.07
N TRP A 112 16.58 7.68 -1.31
CA TRP A 112 15.40 6.84 -1.11
C TRP A 112 14.66 7.24 0.17
N CYS A 113 13.35 7.47 0.05
CA CYS A 113 12.41 7.57 1.16
C CYS A 113 11.45 6.38 1.06
N ALA A 114 11.51 5.43 2.00
CA ALA A 114 10.81 4.15 1.86
C ALA A 114 9.74 3.96 2.93
N ILE A 115 8.56 3.49 2.54
CA ILE A 115 7.37 3.41 3.39
C ILE A 115 6.81 1.99 3.38
N THR A 116 6.56 1.43 4.55
CA THR A 116 5.83 0.17 4.71
C THR A 116 4.83 0.22 5.86
N GLY A 117 4.01 -0.82 5.95
CA GLY A 117 2.94 -0.98 6.93
C GLY A 117 1.88 -1.93 6.40
N THR A 118 0.93 -2.36 7.23
CA THR A 118 -0.23 -3.10 6.71
C THR A 118 -1.12 -2.15 5.91
N ASN A 119 -1.49 -1.01 6.52
CA ASN A 119 -2.41 -0.03 5.96
C ASN A 119 -1.80 1.38 5.93
N GLY A 120 -2.35 2.28 5.10
CA GLY A 120 -1.93 3.69 4.96
C GLY A 120 -0.78 3.94 3.96
N LYS A 121 -0.04 2.90 3.54
CA LYS A 121 1.15 2.99 2.68
C LYS A 121 0.99 3.91 1.45
N THR A 122 -0.04 3.66 0.64
CA THR A 122 -0.28 4.39 -0.62
C THR A 122 -0.62 5.85 -0.38
N THR A 123 -1.48 6.13 0.61
CA THR A 123 -1.83 7.50 0.99
C THR A 123 -0.59 8.24 1.46
N THR A 124 0.19 7.64 2.37
CA THR A 124 1.41 8.26 2.91
C THR A 124 2.48 8.46 1.83
N THR A 125 2.68 7.48 0.95
CA THR A 125 3.66 7.58 -0.16
C THR A 125 3.28 8.69 -1.14
N ALA A 126 2.01 8.75 -1.56
CA ALA A 126 1.53 9.82 -2.43
C ALA A 126 1.61 11.19 -1.74
N LEU A 127 1.29 11.26 -0.46
CA LEU A 127 1.37 12.50 0.32
C LEU A 127 2.82 12.96 0.45
N ILE A 128 3.78 12.10 0.84
CA ILE A 128 5.20 12.45 0.91
C ILE A 128 5.68 13.04 -0.41
N ARG A 129 5.41 12.37 -1.53
CA ARG A 129 5.75 12.87 -2.87
C ARG A 129 5.14 14.24 -3.11
N HIS A 130 3.85 14.42 -2.82
CA HIS A 130 3.15 15.70 -2.96
C HIS A 130 3.79 16.81 -2.12
N LEU A 131 4.15 16.53 -0.86
CA LEU A 131 4.79 17.50 0.03
C LEU A 131 6.19 17.91 -0.43
N ILE A 132 6.99 16.97 -0.94
CA ILE A 132 8.31 17.24 -1.52
C ILE A 132 8.15 18.10 -2.78
N CYS A 133 7.24 17.75 -3.69
CA CYS A 133 6.95 18.53 -4.89
C CYS A 133 6.41 19.93 -4.58
N ALA A 134 5.56 20.07 -3.56
CA ALA A 134 5.04 21.36 -3.11
C ALA A 134 6.15 22.29 -2.55
N SER A 135 7.32 21.72 -2.21
CA SER A 135 8.52 22.47 -1.84
C SER A 135 9.45 22.78 -3.02
N GLY A 136 9.03 22.51 -4.26
CA GLY A 136 9.82 22.75 -5.47
C GLY A 136 10.93 21.73 -5.71
N MET A 137 10.87 20.56 -5.06
CA MET A 137 11.84 19.49 -5.19
C MET A 137 11.30 18.36 -6.07
N ALA A 138 12.18 17.66 -6.79
CA ALA A 138 11.79 16.50 -7.60
C ALA A 138 11.57 15.26 -6.72
N ALA A 139 10.41 14.62 -6.89
CA ALA A 139 10.09 13.34 -6.27
C ALA A 139 9.16 12.49 -7.13
N THR A 140 9.50 11.21 -7.23
CA THR A 140 8.69 10.20 -7.93
C THR A 140 8.29 9.09 -6.96
N ALA A 141 7.01 8.73 -6.98
CA ALA A 141 6.48 7.61 -6.22
C ALA A 141 6.78 6.31 -6.98
N VAL A 142 7.43 5.36 -6.30
CA VAL A 142 7.86 4.08 -6.90
C VAL A 142 7.47 2.88 -6.04
N GLY A 143 7.63 1.67 -6.58
CA GLY A 143 7.46 0.42 -5.85
C GLY A 143 6.09 -0.20 -6.08
N ASN A 144 5.34 -0.46 -5.00
CA ASN A 144 4.01 -1.08 -5.04
C ASN A 144 2.88 -0.11 -5.44
N ILE A 145 3.23 1.15 -5.76
CA ILE A 145 2.35 2.20 -6.27
C ILE A 145 3.06 2.94 -7.39
N GLY A 146 2.30 3.37 -8.40
CA GLY A 146 2.84 4.16 -9.51
C GLY A 146 3.73 3.30 -10.40
N THR A 147 4.99 3.71 -10.55
CA THR A 147 5.97 3.01 -11.38
C THR A 147 6.72 1.99 -10.54
N VAL A 148 6.91 0.77 -11.07
CA VAL A 148 7.90 -0.18 -10.52
C VAL A 148 9.27 0.49 -10.44
N SER A 149 9.98 0.29 -9.34
CA SER A 149 11.20 1.04 -9.00
C SER A 149 12.26 1.03 -10.11
N VAL A 150 12.51 -0.12 -10.73
CA VAL A 150 13.47 -0.33 -11.82
C VAL A 150 13.06 0.46 -13.07
N GLY A 151 11.76 0.64 -13.31
CA GLY A 151 11.24 1.40 -14.44
C GLY A 151 11.52 2.90 -14.34
N ALA A 152 11.81 3.41 -13.14
CA ALA A 152 12.15 4.81 -12.93
C ALA A 152 13.67 5.06 -12.88
N VAL A 153 14.50 4.01 -12.80
CA VAL A 153 15.96 4.13 -12.54
C VAL A 153 16.66 4.99 -13.59
N ASP A 154 16.41 4.73 -14.88
CA ASP A 154 17.12 5.40 -15.97
C ASP A 154 16.60 6.83 -16.21
N GLU A 155 15.33 7.09 -15.86
CA GLU A 155 14.68 8.39 -16.02
C GLU A 155 14.92 9.33 -14.83
N ARG A 156 15.56 8.83 -13.77
CA ARG A 156 15.75 9.57 -12.53
C ARG A 156 16.59 10.82 -12.73
N CYS A 157 16.01 11.96 -12.37
CA CYS A 157 16.72 13.24 -12.42
C CYS A 157 17.73 13.36 -11.27
N THR A 158 18.82 14.10 -11.48
CA THR A 158 19.80 14.37 -10.43
C THR A 158 19.14 15.02 -9.21
N GLY A 159 19.33 14.39 -8.05
CA GLY A 159 18.77 14.88 -6.79
C GLY A 159 17.28 14.59 -6.58
N GLU A 160 16.62 13.88 -7.48
CA GLU A 160 15.24 13.44 -7.30
C GLU A 160 15.11 12.41 -6.17
N TRP A 161 14.07 12.53 -5.35
CA TRP A 161 13.72 11.53 -4.34
C TRP A 161 12.88 10.41 -4.94
N PHE A 162 13.27 9.17 -4.67
CA PHE A 162 12.39 8.02 -4.85
C PHE A 162 11.60 7.80 -3.57
N VAL A 163 10.30 8.02 -3.64
CA VAL A 163 9.36 7.78 -2.53
C VAL A 163 8.77 6.39 -2.74
N ALA A 164 9.39 5.38 -2.14
CA ALA A 164 9.14 3.98 -2.41
C ALA A 164 8.08 3.38 -1.47
N GLU A 165 6.94 2.97 -2.01
CA GLU A 165 5.99 2.11 -1.32
C GLU A 165 6.49 0.66 -1.36
N LEU A 166 6.84 0.08 -0.22
CA LEU A 166 7.37 -1.28 -0.14
C LEU A 166 6.43 -2.22 0.61
N SER A 167 6.05 -3.31 -0.05
CA SER A 167 5.31 -4.42 0.57
C SER A 167 6.22 -5.28 1.45
N SER A 168 5.62 -6.13 2.30
CA SER A 168 6.39 -7.11 3.08
C SER A 168 7.05 -8.18 2.18
N TYR A 169 6.45 -8.50 1.03
CA TYR A 169 7.03 -9.43 0.05
C TYR A 169 8.33 -8.87 -0.55
N GLN A 170 8.30 -7.60 -0.93
CA GLN A 170 9.47 -6.90 -1.46
C GLN A 170 10.56 -6.80 -0.40
N LEU A 171 10.23 -6.38 0.82
CA LEU A 171 11.22 -6.23 1.89
C LEU A 171 11.82 -7.57 2.34
N ALA A 172 11.05 -8.67 2.31
CA ALA A 172 11.56 -10.00 2.63
C ALA A 172 12.79 -10.39 1.81
N THR A 173 12.88 -9.90 0.56
CA THR A 173 13.95 -10.22 -0.39
C THR A 173 14.97 -9.07 -0.55
N THR A 174 15.03 -8.15 0.41
CA THR A 174 16.05 -7.10 0.50
C THR A 174 17.21 -7.51 1.42
N SER A 175 18.38 -6.95 1.15
CA SER A 175 19.59 -7.20 1.95
C SER A 175 20.48 -5.96 2.13
N GLU A 176 20.57 -5.08 1.13
CA GLU A 176 21.40 -3.88 1.15
C GLU A 176 20.60 -2.59 0.99
N LEU A 177 19.29 -2.67 0.75
CA LEU A 177 18.40 -1.51 0.72
C LEU A 177 18.66 -0.59 1.92
N HIS A 178 19.02 0.66 1.63
CA HIS A 178 19.41 1.66 2.62
C HIS A 178 18.71 3.00 2.30
N PRO A 179 17.45 3.18 2.74
CA PRO A 179 16.76 4.45 2.60
C PRO A 179 17.32 5.49 3.57
N ARG A 180 17.35 6.77 3.16
CA ARG A 180 17.74 7.89 4.04
C ARG A 180 16.62 8.26 5.03
N VAL A 181 15.39 7.97 4.64
CA VAL A 181 14.19 8.16 5.46
C VAL A 181 13.32 6.93 5.30
N ALA A 182 12.89 6.33 6.40
CA ALA A 182 12.04 5.15 6.36
C ALA A 182 10.87 5.24 7.33
N ALA A 183 9.68 4.87 6.88
CA ALA A 183 8.47 4.90 7.71
C ALA A 183 7.82 3.51 7.83
N LEU A 184 7.59 3.06 9.07
CA LEU A 184 6.77 1.89 9.38
C LEU A 184 5.46 2.37 10.02
N LEU A 185 4.35 2.25 9.29
CA LEU A 185 3.09 2.86 9.68
C LEU A 185 2.29 2.08 10.73
N ASN A 186 2.29 0.75 10.62
CA ASN A 186 1.54 -0.17 11.49
C ASN A 186 1.87 -1.63 11.13
N ILE A 187 1.65 -2.54 12.08
CA ILE A 187 1.74 -3.98 11.86
C ILE A 187 0.46 -4.65 12.37
N THR A 188 -0.36 -5.14 11.45
CA THR A 188 -1.52 -6.00 11.76
C THR A 188 -1.47 -7.28 10.90
N PRO A 189 -2.00 -8.43 11.36
CA PRO A 189 -1.94 -9.69 10.62
C PRO A 189 -2.47 -9.57 9.19
N ASP A 190 -1.62 -9.90 8.21
CA ASP A 190 -1.98 -9.98 6.80
C ASP A 190 -1.01 -10.95 6.10
N HIS A 191 -1.39 -11.47 4.93
CA HIS A 191 -0.50 -12.23 4.04
C HIS A 191 0.20 -13.46 4.67
N LEU A 192 -0.40 -14.07 5.69
CA LEU A 192 0.21 -15.15 6.48
C LEU A 192 0.52 -16.41 5.67
N ALA A 193 -0.27 -16.72 4.63
CA ALA A 193 0.00 -17.87 3.76
C ALA A 193 1.36 -17.76 3.05
N TRP A 194 1.77 -16.55 2.67
CA TRP A 194 3.05 -16.30 2.01
C TRP A 194 4.20 -16.25 3.02
N HIS A 195 3.99 -15.59 4.16
CA HIS A 195 5.01 -15.40 5.22
C HIS A 195 5.14 -16.60 6.17
N ARG A 196 4.19 -17.54 6.16
CA ARG A 196 4.03 -18.69 7.07
C ARG A 196 3.68 -18.35 8.51
N SER A 197 4.03 -17.16 9.00
CA SER A 197 3.68 -16.68 10.34
C SER A 197 3.53 -15.16 10.37
N HIS A 198 2.84 -14.65 11.39
CA HIS A 198 2.74 -13.20 11.64
C HIS A 198 4.13 -12.61 11.97
N ASP A 199 4.95 -13.38 12.67
CA ASP A 199 6.28 -12.96 13.07
C ASP A 199 7.24 -12.78 11.88
N ASN A 200 7.20 -13.70 10.90
CA ASN A 200 7.93 -13.53 9.65
C ASN A 200 7.44 -12.29 8.87
N TYR A 201 6.12 -12.05 8.85
CA TYR A 201 5.53 -10.86 8.21
C TYR A 201 6.02 -9.56 8.86
N ALA A 202 6.05 -9.50 10.19
CA ALA A 202 6.53 -8.34 10.94
C ALA A 202 8.02 -8.10 10.70
N ARG A 203 8.85 -9.14 10.82
CA ARG A 203 10.31 -9.04 10.58
C ARG A 203 10.65 -8.69 9.13
N ALA A 204 9.87 -9.16 8.17
CA ALA A 204 10.01 -8.73 6.78
C ALA A 204 9.83 -7.21 6.65
N LYS A 205 8.88 -6.58 7.38
CA LYS A 205 8.75 -5.12 7.39
C LYS A 205 9.89 -4.42 8.11
N LEU A 206 10.37 -4.98 9.22
CA LEU A 206 11.48 -4.42 10.00
C LEU A 206 12.80 -4.40 9.23
N LYS A 207 12.98 -5.26 8.22
CA LYS A 207 14.12 -5.18 7.28
C LYS A 207 14.28 -3.81 6.63
N LEU A 208 13.21 -3.01 6.56
CA LEU A 208 13.25 -1.62 6.10
C LEU A 208 14.32 -0.78 6.84
N PHE A 209 14.59 -1.08 8.12
CA PHE A 209 15.53 -0.35 8.97
C PHE A 209 16.90 -1.04 9.11
N ALA A 210 17.14 -2.16 8.41
CA ALA A 210 18.29 -3.04 8.69
C ALA A 210 19.65 -2.40 8.37
N ASN A 211 19.72 -1.59 7.32
CA ASN A 211 20.98 -0.98 6.85
C ASN A 211 21.05 0.53 7.11
N MET A 212 20.09 1.10 7.84
CA MET A 212 20.09 2.51 8.20
C MET A 212 21.07 2.80 9.34
N ASN A 213 21.68 3.98 9.33
CA ASN A 213 22.64 4.45 10.34
C ASN A 213 22.15 5.73 11.04
N GLU A 214 23.02 6.35 11.84
CA GLU A 214 22.72 7.53 12.66
C GLU A 214 22.37 8.80 11.85
N ASP A 215 22.78 8.87 10.58
CA ASP A 215 22.48 9.98 9.66
C ASP A 215 21.12 9.83 8.94
N ASP A 216 20.41 8.73 9.20
CA ASP A 216 19.12 8.42 8.60
C ASP A 216 17.98 8.58 9.61
N LEU A 217 16.74 8.66 9.12
CA LEU A 217 15.56 8.83 9.98
C LEU A 217 14.58 7.67 9.86
N CYS A 218 14.43 6.90 10.94
CA CYS A 218 13.35 5.95 11.08
C CYS A 218 12.12 6.63 11.69
N ILE A 219 10.95 6.49 11.06
CA ILE A 219 9.68 7.06 11.52
C ILE A 219 8.75 5.90 11.87
N VAL A 220 8.17 5.92 13.07
CA VAL A 220 7.25 4.88 13.53
C VAL A 220 6.02 5.49 14.20
N ASP A 221 4.87 4.84 14.06
CA ASP A 221 3.71 5.12 14.90
C ASP A 221 3.95 4.53 16.30
N ALA A 222 4.10 5.40 17.30
CA ALA A 222 4.37 5.02 18.67
C ALA A 222 3.13 4.46 19.40
N ASP A 223 1.92 4.70 18.88
CA ASP A 223 0.70 4.14 19.48
C ASP A 223 0.29 2.81 18.81
N ASP A 224 1.02 2.33 17.80
CA ASP A 224 0.67 1.07 17.13
C ASP A 224 1.11 -0.14 17.96
N PRO A 225 0.17 -0.99 18.44
CA PRO A 225 0.51 -2.14 19.27
C PRO A 225 1.33 -3.20 18.52
N GLY A 226 1.16 -3.29 17.19
CA GLY A 226 1.93 -4.20 16.35
C GLY A 226 3.40 -3.82 16.27
N ILE A 227 3.71 -2.53 16.16
CA ILE A 227 5.08 -2.01 16.24
C ILE A 227 5.62 -2.18 17.67
N ALA A 228 4.80 -1.89 18.69
CA ALA A 228 5.21 -2.02 20.10
C ALA A 228 5.65 -3.46 20.46
N ALA A 229 5.03 -4.49 19.87
CA ALA A 229 5.42 -5.88 20.05
C ALA A 229 6.88 -6.19 19.61
N TYR A 230 7.45 -5.36 18.74
CA TYR A 230 8.82 -5.46 18.23
C TYR A 230 9.71 -4.29 18.67
N ALA A 231 9.37 -3.63 19.79
CA ALA A 231 10.07 -2.45 20.27
C ALA A 231 11.60 -2.64 20.41
N SER A 232 12.08 -3.82 20.83
CA SER A 232 13.52 -4.10 20.94
C SER A 232 14.24 -4.18 19.59
N GLU A 233 13.53 -4.49 18.50
CA GLU A 233 14.07 -4.50 17.14
C GLU A 233 13.96 -3.12 16.47
N VAL A 234 13.01 -2.28 16.92
CA VAL A 234 12.78 -0.91 16.42
C VAL A 234 13.69 0.10 17.12
N TYR A 235 13.74 0.08 18.45
CA TYR A 235 14.49 1.02 19.28
C TYR A 235 15.84 0.44 19.69
N VAL A 236 16.74 0.29 18.71
CA VAL A 236 18.12 -0.14 18.94
C VAL A 236 19.03 1.07 19.19
N ALA A 237 20.16 0.84 19.87
CA ALA A 237 21.18 1.88 20.05
C ALA A 237 21.63 2.44 18.69
N ASP A 238 21.98 3.73 18.66
CA ASP A 238 22.49 4.47 17.49
C ASP A 238 21.49 4.64 16.32
N ARG A 239 20.28 4.09 16.41
CA ARG A 239 19.20 4.39 15.46
C ARG A 239 18.45 5.64 15.88
N ARG A 240 18.46 6.67 15.03
CA ARG A 240 17.60 7.84 15.19
C ARG A 240 16.16 7.50 14.82
N VAL A 241 15.26 7.55 15.80
CA VAL A 241 13.83 7.22 15.62
C VAL A 241 12.95 8.41 15.96
N LEU A 242 12.17 8.88 15.00
CA LEU A 242 11.08 9.83 15.17
C LEU A 242 9.79 9.09 15.54
N ARG A 243 9.19 9.47 16.67
CA ARG A 243 7.95 8.89 17.16
C ARG A 243 6.75 9.74 16.76
N VAL A 244 5.85 9.17 15.97
CA VAL A 244 4.55 9.78 15.66
C VAL A 244 3.53 9.27 16.66
N SER A 245 2.81 10.16 17.32
CA SER A 245 1.69 9.84 18.21
C SER A 245 0.62 10.92 18.06
N PHE A 246 -0.55 10.75 18.67
CA PHE A 246 -1.48 11.87 18.81
C PHE A 246 -1.06 12.84 19.92
N GLU A 247 -0.54 12.30 21.01
CA GLU A 247 -0.03 13.09 22.14
C GLU A 247 1.48 13.28 21.98
N ASP A 248 2.05 14.31 22.61
CA ASP A 248 3.49 14.56 22.54
C ASP A 248 4.26 13.44 23.26
N PRO A 249 5.07 12.62 22.54
CA PRO A 249 5.81 11.52 23.15
C PRO A 249 7.03 11.98 23.96
N GLY A 250 7.32 13.29 24.00
CA GLY A 250 8.40 13.88 24.78
C GLY A 250 9.81 13.58 24.25
N THR A 251 9.95 13.09 23.02
CA THR A 251 11.24 12.80 22.38
C THR A 251 11.75 14.00 21.56
N VAL A 252 13.07 14.02 21.32
CA VAL A 252 13.74 15.08 20.52
C VAL A 252 13.34 15.07 19.05
N ASP A 253 13.03 13.88 18.52
CA ASP A 253 12.39 13.69 17.22
C ASP A 253 10.99 13.13 17.46
N ALA A 254 9.95 13.92 17.16
CA ALA A 254 8.56 13.56 17.42
C ALA A 254 7.60 14.21 16.41
N ALA A 255 6.40 13.67 16.28
CA ALA A 255 5.30 14.34 15.63
C ALA A 255 3.97 14.02 16.30
N PHE A 256 3.17 15.04 16.54
CA PHE A 256 1.98 14.95 17.38
C PHE A 256 0.97 16.05 17.06
N VAL A 257 -0.18 16.01 17.73
CA VAL A 257 -1.20 17.05 17.66
C VAL A 257 -1.20 17.84 18.97
N ARG A 258 -1.07 19.17 18.90
CA ARG A 258 -1.15 20.06 20.06
C ARG A 258 -2.12 21.19 19.75
N ASP A 259 -3.13 21.36 20.61
CA ASP A 259 -4.17 22.39 20.44
C ASP A 259 -4.82 22.42 19.05
N GLY A 260 -5.05 21.22 18.48
CA GLY A 260 -5.62 21.05 17.14
C GLY A 260 -4.65 21.23 15.98
N MET A 261 -3.39 21.61 16.23
CA MET A 261 -2.34 21.80 15.24
C MET A 261 -1.48 20.55 15.07
N LEU A 262 -1.12 20.22 13.82
CA LEU A 262 -0.09 19.23 13.53
C LEU A 262 1.29 19.85 13.81
N VAL A 263 2.11 19.17 14.61
CA VAL A 263 3.45 19.62 15.00
C VAL A 263 4.47 18.54 14.69
N VAL A 264 5.59 18.95 14.10
CA VAL A 264 6.77 18.09 13.91
C VAL A 264 7.93 18.68 14.70
N ARG A 265 8.58 17.88 15.53
CA ARG A 265 9.81 18.20 16.25
C ARG A 265 10.97 17.42 15.64
N LEU A 266 12.02 18.12 15.21
CA LEU A 266 13.24 17.52 14.66
C LEU A 266 14.46 18.06 15.42
N GLY A 267 15.22 17.17 16.07
CA GLY A 267 16.38 17.56 16.86
C GLY A 267 16.08 18.56 17.98
N GLY A 268 14.85 18.53 18.53
CA GLY A 268 14.38 19.46 19.57
C GLY A 268 13.68 20.72 19.05
N GLU A 269 13.82 21.06 17.77
CA GLU A 269 13.17 22.22 17.17
C GLU A 269 11.75 21.88 16.69
N GLU A 270 10.76 22.67 17.13
CA GLU A 270 9.35 22.47 16.76
C GLU A 270 8.96 23.28 15.52
N ILE A 271 8.23 22.62 14.62
CA ILE A 271 7.66 23.18 13.42
C ILE A 271 6.14 22.95 13.48
N GLU A 272 5.39 24.00 13.75
CA GLU A 272 3.94 23.98 13.61
C GLU A 272 3.58 23.97 12.11
N LEU A 273 2.65 23.09 11.72
CA LEU A 273 2.24 22.91 10.33
C LEU A 273 0.90 23.58 10.07
N ILE A 274 -0.19 22.81 10.16
CA ILE A 274 -1.55 23.25 9.86
C ILE A 274 -2.49 22.73 10.95
N ALA A 275 -3.67 23.33 11.06
CA ALA A 275 -4.72 22.78 11.89
C ALA A 275 -5.24 21.46 11.28
N ARG A 276 -5.69 20.55 12.14
CA ARG A 276 -6.19 19.22 11.73
C ARG A 276 -7.36 19.31 10.76
N ASP A 277 -8.24 20.29 10.92
CA ASP A 277 -9.43 20.52 10.09
C ASP A 277 -9.11 21.14 8.73
N GLU A 278 -7.88 21.63 8.52
CA GLU A 278 -7.39 22.04 7.21
C GLU A 278 -6.98 20.84 6.32
N LEU A 279 -6.91 19.63 6.88
CA LEU A 279 -6.68 18.40 6.09
C LEU A 279 -7.95 17.99 5.35
N GLN A 280 -7.82 17.71 4.06
CA GLN A 280 -8.92 17.14 3.25
C GLN A 280 -9.10 15.63 3.48
N LEU A 281 -8.21 14.98 4.23
CA LEU A 281 -8.26 13.55 4.52
C LEU A 281 -8.99 13.31 5.85
N PRO A 282 -10.21 12.74 5.85
CA PRO A 282 -10.95 12.52 7.08
C PRO A 282 -10.35 11.38 7.92
N GLY A 283 -10.63 11.39 9.22
CA GLY A 283 -10.33 10.29 10.13
C GLY A 283 -8.98 10.36 10.85
N ARG A 284 -8.96 9.75 12.04
CA ARG A 284 -7.81 9.75 12.97
C ARG A 284 -6.54 9.14 12.34
N HIS A 285 -6.70 8.06 11.57
CA HIS A 285 -5.58 7.40 10.90
C HIS A 285 -4.92 8.28 9.82
N ASN A 286 -5.69 9.13 9.13
CA ASN A 286 -5.13 10.01 8.11
C ASN A 286 -4.37 11.20 8.70
N VAL A 287 -4.70 11.65 9.90
CA VAL A 287 -3.87 12.60 10.64
C VAL A 287 -2.49 12.00 10.92
N LYS A 288 -2.42 10.72 11.33
CA LYS A 288 -1.12 10.04 11.49
C LYS A 288 -0.37 9.89 10.17
N ASN A 289 -1.05 9.51 9.10
CA ASN A 289 -0.44 9.44 7.77
C ASN A 289 0.14 10.82 7.36
N ALA A 290 -0.57 11.90 7.67
CA ALA A 290 -0.13 13.27 7.42
C ALA A 290 1.08 13.69 8.27
N LEU A 291 1.11 13.35 9.56
CA LEU A 291 2.26 13.56 10.43
C LEU A 291 3.49 12.78 9.94
N VAL A 292 3.34 11.48 9.65
CA VAL A 292 4.42 10.67 9.08
C VAL A 292 4.93 11.28 7.76
N ALA A 293 4.01 11.68 6.89
CA ALA A 293 4.39 12.25 5.60
C ALA A 293 5.13 13.59 5.75
N ALA A 294 4.69 14.45 6.67
CA ALA A 294 5.34 15.71 6.96
C ALA A 294 6.75 15.50 7.53
N CYS A 295 6.92 14.58 8.49
CA CYS A 295 8.23 14.18 9.01
C CYS A 295 9.17 13.72 7.90
N ALA A 296 8.69 12.80 7.05
CA ALA A 296 9.48 12.25 5.98
C ALA A 296 9.87 13.33 4.95
N ALA A 297 8.93 14.19 4.56
CA ALA A 297 9.20 15.27 3.61
C ALA A 297 10.23 16.28 4.17
N LEU A 298 10.07 16.71 5.43
CA LEU A 298 11.03 17.61 6.09
C LEU A 298 12.42 16.97 6.17
N ALA A 299 12.51 15.68 6.52
CA ALA A 299 13.77 14.94 6.54
C ALA A 299 14.40 14.77 5.15
N CYS A 300 13.58 14.75 4.08
CA CYS A 300 14.04 14.78 2.69
C CYS A 300 14.54 16.18 2.25
N GLY A 301 14.37 17.22 3.07
CA GLY A 301 14.76 18.59 2.79
C GLY A 301 13.63 19.50 2.29
N ALA A 302 12.37 19.05 2.34
CA ALA A 302 11.22 19.88 2.01
C ALA A 302 11.13 21.09 2.97
N SER A 303 10.68 22.24 2.45
CA SER A 303 10.53 23.44 3.27
C SER A 303 9.27 23.37 4.14
N PRO A 304 9.25 23.92 5.36
CA PRO A 304 8.03 24.00 6.17
C PRO A 304 6.86 24.67 5.44
N ALA A 305 7.13 25.71 4.64
CA ALA A 305 6.11 26.38 3.83
C ALA A 305 5.49 25.46 2.77
N GLY A 306 6.32 24.73 2.02
CA GLY A 306 5.86 23.76 1.02
C GLY A 306 5.12 22.58 1.66
N VAL A 307 5.56 22.10 2.82
CA VAL A 307 4.84 21.06 3.59
C VAL A 307 3.45 21.55 4.01
N ARG A 308 3.33 22.75 4.58
CA ARG A 308 2.02 23.33 4.94
C ARG A 308 1.09 23.45 3.72
N GLN A 309 1.61 23.95 2.60
CA GLN A 309 0.83 24.08 1.37
C GLN A 309 0.41 22.72 0.81
N GLY A 310 1.32 21.75 0.81
CA GLY A 310 1.07 20.41 0.34
C GLY A 310 -0.01 19.70 1.18
N LEU A 311 0.04 19.83 2.51
CA LEU A 311 -0.97 19.23 3.40
C LEU A 311 -2.38 19.78 3.15
N ARG A 312 -2.53 21.09 2.91
CA ARG A 312 -3.83 21.72 2.59
C ARG A 312 -4.39 21.31 1.23
N SER A 313 -3.52 21.05 0.27
CA SER A 313 -3.88 20.84 -1.14
C SER A 313 -3.97 19.37 -1.55
N PHE A 314 -3.52 18.45 -0.71
CA PHE A 314 -3.57 17.02 -1.02
C PHE A 314 -5.00 16.50 -0.98
N ALA A 315 -5.50 16.05 -2.12
CA ALA A 315 -6.80 15.42 -2.24
C ALA A 315 -6.73 13.90 -1.95
N PRO A 316 -7.81 13.28 -1.44
CA PRO A 316 -7.92 11.83 -1.32
C PRO A 316 -7.61 11.12 -2.65
N LEU A 317 -6.87 10.01 -2.57
CA LEU A 317 -6.59 9.17 -3.75
C LEU A 317 -7.86 8.48 -4.24
N GLU A 318 -7.90 8.16 -5.53
CA GLU A 318 -8.99 7.37 -6.10
C GLU A 318 -9.16 6.04 -5.34
N HIS A 319 -10.40 5.68 -5.03
CA HIS A 319 -10.76 4.44 -4.31
C HIS A 319 -10.31 4.37 -2.83
N ARG A 320 -9.95 5.50 -2.19
CA ARG A 320 -9.59 5.59 -0.76
C ARG A 320 -10.44 6.61 -0.04
N CYS A 321 -11.55 6.17 0.57
CA CYS A 321 -12.60 7.04 1.13
C CYS A 321 -12.93 8.24 0.20
N GLN A 322 -12.96 7.99 -1.11
CA GLN A 322 -13.11 9.02 -2.13
C GLN A 322 -14.58 9.45 -2.20
N PRO A 323 -14.91 10.75 -2.04
CA PRO A 323 -16.26 11.24 -2.29
C PRO A 323 -16.65 11.07 -3.76
N CYS A 324 -17.84 10.51 -4.01
CA CYS A 324 -18.41 10.27 -5.34
C CYS A 324 -19.66 11.14 -5.61
N GLY A 325 -19.86 12.17 -4.79
CA GLY A 325 -21.01 13.06 -4.83
C GLY A 325 -22.20 12.53 -4.04
N SER A 326 -23.39 13.10 -4.30
CA SER A 326 -24.62 12.78 -3.57
C SER A 326 -25.82 12.56 -4.49
N ILE A 327 -26.79 11.79 -4.01
CA ILE A 327 -28.09 11.53 -4.65
C ILE A 327 -29.16 11.65 -3.56
N ASP A 328 -30.20 12.46 -3.74
CA ASP A 328 -31.25 12.71 -2.72
C ASP A 328 -30.72 13.14 -1.33
N GLY A 329 -29.52 13.73 -1.31
CA GLY A 329 -28.79 14.11 -0.09
C GLY A 329 -28.13 12.96 0.66
N ILE A 330 -28.09 11.75 0.09
CA ILE A 330 -27.24 10.63 0.51
C ILE A 330 -25.86 10.82 -0.12
N ARG A 331 -24.79 10.72 0.68
CA ARG A 331 -23.40 10.82 0.18
C ARG A 331 -22.88 9.44 -0.20
N PHE A 332 -22.18 9.34 -1.33
CA PHE A 332 -21.55 8.10 -1.77
C PHE A 332 -20.03 8.21 -1.64
N VAL A 333 -19.42 7.20 -1.00
CA VAL A 333 -17.98 7.16 -0.75
C VAL A 333 -17.39 5.86 -1.29
N ASN A 334 -16.36 6.00 -2.13
CA ASN A 334 -15.63 4.89 -2.73
C ASN A 334 -14.34 4.59 -1.94
N ASP A 335 -14.36 3.50 -1.20
CA ASP A 335 -13.20 2.92 -0.53
C ASP A 335 -12.91 1.49 -1.02
N SER A 336 -13.04 1.26 -2.34
CA SER A 336 -12.85 -0.07 -2.96
C SER A 336 -11.47 -0.70 -2.65
N LYS A 337 -10.46 0.11 -2.27
CA LYS A 337 -9.14 -0.37 -1.85
C LYS A 337 -9.15 -1.10 -0.49
N ALA A 338 -10.19 -0.97 0.33
CA ALA A 338 -10.35 -1.69 1.59
C ALA A 338 -10.64 -3.18 1.36
N THR A 339 -9.58 -3.94 1.08
CA THR A 339 -9.64 -5.38 0.75
C THR A 339 -9.35 -6.29 1.95
N ASN A 340 -9.37 -5.77 3.17
CA ASN A 340 -9.25 -6.51 4.44
C ASN A 340 -10.11 -5.84 5.52
N THR A 341 -10.41 -6.56 6.60
CA THR A 341 -11.30 -6.12 7.68
C THR A 341 -10.80 -4.86 8.41
N ASP A 342 -9.50 -4.77 8.71
CA ASP A 342 -8.89 -3.61 9.37
C ASP A 342 -9.05 -2.31 8.56
N ALA A 343 -8.96 -2.39 7.23
CA ALA A 343 -9.18 -1.22 6.36
C ALA A 343 -10.62 -0.71 6.47
N VAL A 344 -11.61 -1.61 6.54
CA VAL A 344 -13.02 -1.22 6.68
C VAL A 344 -13.30 -0.59 8.03
N MET A 345 -12.78 -1.17 9.13
CA MET A 345 -12.93 -0.57 10.46
C MET A 345 -12.33 0.85 10.50
N LYS A 346 -11.18 1.06 9.85
CA LYS A 346 -10.57 2.38 9.70
C LYS A 346 -11.42 3.34 8.86
N ALA A 347 -12.07 2.86 7.80
CA ALA A 347 -12.98 3.66 6.98
C ALA A 347 -14.22 4.10 7.78
N LEU A 348 -14.85 3.19 8.52
CA LEU A 348 -15.99 3.50 9.40
C LEU A 348 -15.61 4.53 10.48
N SER A 349 -14.45 4.36 11.12
CA SER A 349 -13.95 5.31 12.14
C SER A 349 -13.71 6.73 11.62
N ALA A 350 -13.69 6.93 10.29
CA ALA A 350 -13.54 8.25 9.69
C ALA A 350 -14.83 9.07 9.73
N TYR A 351 -15.97 8.44 10.03
CA TYR A 351 -17.31 9.01 10.03
C TYR A 351 -18.04 8.76 11.37
N PRO A 352 -17.47 9.19 12.52
CA PRO A 352 -17.98 8.83 13.85
C PRO A 352 -19.37 9.41 14.16
N ASP A 353 -19.74 10.52 13.50
CA ASP A 353 -21.00 11.23 13.73
C ASP A 353 -22.04 11.00 12.62
N ASP A 354 -21.71 10.19 11.60
CA ASP A 354 -22.57 9.95 10.44
C ASP A 354 -23.25 8.57 10.51
N ARG A 355 -24.49 8.47 10.00
CA ARG A 355 -25.13 7.17 9.72
C ARG A 355 -24.50 6.57 8.47
N VAL A 356 -23.82 5.43 8.61
CA VAL A 356 -23.16 4.74 7.48
C VAL A 356 -23.88 3.45 7.12
N ILE A 357 -24.19 3.27 5.84
CA ILE A 357 -24.59 2.00 5.21
C ILE A 357 -23.37 1.47 4.46
N VAL A 358 -22.77 0.37 4.93
CA VAL A 358 -21.53 -0.19 4.38
C VAL A 358 -21.80 -1.33 3.40
N LEU A 359 -21.10 -1.34 2.27
CA LEU A 359 -21.13 -2.45 1.30
C LEU A 359 -19.98 -3.42 1.59
N LEU A 360 -20.30 -4.68 1.93
CA LEU A 360 -19.35 -5.73 2.29
C LEU A 360 -19.44 -6.89 1.31
N GLY A 361 -18.34 -7.30 0.67
CA GLY A 361 -18.45 -8.33 -0.35
C GLY A 361 -17.28 -8.45 -1.32
N GLY A 362 -17.19 -9.59 -1.98
CA GLY A 362 -16.16 -9.91 -2.95
C GLY A 362 -15.59 -11.32 -2.79
N HIS A 363 -14.36 -11.52 -3.26
CA HIS A 363 -13.61 -12.76 -3.08
C HIS A 363 -13.04 -12.86 -1.66
N ASP A 364 -13.53 -13.84 -0.91
CA ASP A 364 -13.14 -14.08 0.47
C ASP A 364 -11.67 -14.55 0.60
N LYS A 365 -10.97 -14.03 1.60
CA LYS A 365 -9.60 -14.42 1.96
C LYS A 365 -9.56 -15.38 3.16
N GLY A 366 -10.70 -15.72 3.74
CA GLY A 366 -10.80 -16.60 4.92
C GLY A 366 -10.35 -15.95 6.23
N THR A 367 -10.27 -14.61 6.29
CA THR A 367 -9.91 -13.87 7.51
C THR A 367 -10.98 -14.03 8.58
N PRO A 368 -10.63 -14.19 9.88
CA PRO A 368 -11.61 -14.20 10.97
C PRO A 368 -12.49 -12.95 10.95
N LEU A 369 -13.79 -13.12 11.25
CA LEU A 369 -14.78 -12.05 11.14
C LEU A 369 -15.40 -11.65 12.47
N ASP A 370 -15.14 -12.36 13.58
CA ASP A 370 -15.88 -12.16 14.83
C ASP A 370 -15.73 -10.73 15.37
N GLU A 371 -14.48 -10.28 15.59
CA GLU A 371 -14.20 -8.89 16.02
C GLU A 371 -14.65 -7.85 14.99
N PHE A 372 -14.51 -8.18 13.70
CA PHE A 372 -14.90 -7.30 12.62
C PHE A 372 -16.41 -7.07 12.57
N ALA A 373 -17.18 -8.15 12.72
CA ALA A 373 -18.64 -8.11 12.68
C ALA A 373 -19.18 -7.33 13.88
N SER A 374 -18.66 -7.57 15.09
CA SER A 374 -18.98 -6.77 16.28
C SER A 374 -18.71 -5.28 16.05
N TYR A 375 -17.56 -4.94 15.46
CA TYR A 375 -17.23 -3.55 15.17
C TYR A 375 -18.21 -2.92 14.17
N VAL A 376 -18.56 -3.62 13.08
CA VAL A 376 -19.53 -3.12 12.08
C VAL A 376 -20.90 -2.92 12.71
N VAL A 377 -21.40 -3.85 13.52
CA VAL A 377 -22.70 -3.74 14.20
C VAL A 377 -22.75 -2.53 15.15
N GLU A 378 -21.62 -2.18 15.77
CA GLU A 378 -21.53 -1.03 16.68
C GLU A 378 -21.44 0.32 15.93
N HIS A 379 -20.83 0.35 14.73
CA HIS A 379 -20.43 1.60 14.06
C HIS A 379 -21.15 1.88 12.74
N ALA A 380 -21.94 0.95 12.20
CA ALA A 380 -22.72 1.13 10.98
C ALA A 380 -24.22 1.00 11.26
N ALA A 381 -25.02 1.77 10.54
CA ALA A 381 -26.48 1.70 10.64
C ALA A 381 -27.07 0.62 9.72
N GLY A 382 -26.34 0.22 8.68
CA GLY A 382 -26.70 -0.90 7.84
C GLY A 382 -25.50 -1.51 7.13
N ALA A 383 -25.64 -2.76 6.73
CA ALA A 383 -24.64 -3.49 5.95
C ALA A 383 -25.33 -4.24 4.80
N VAL A 384 -24.86 -3.99 3.58
CA VAL A 384 -25.30 -4.73 2.39
C VAL A 384 -24.20 -5.72 1.99
N CYS A 385 -24.50 -7.01 2.16
CA CYS A 385 -23.60 -8.10 1.87
C CYS A 385 -23.75 -8.54 0.41
N PHE A 386 -22.66 -8.62 -0.37
CA PHE A 386 -22.72 -8.94 -1.80
C PHE A 386 -21.56 -9.84 -2.29
N GLY A 387 -21.69 -10.36 -3.52
CA GLY A 387 -20.65 -11.15 -4.17
C GLY A 387 -20.33 -12.49 -3.50
N GLY A 388 -19.13 -13.04 -3.76
CA GLY A 388 -18.78 -14.40 -3.34
C GLY A 388 -18.75 -14.63 -1.82
N ALA A 389 -18.46 -13.58 -1.03
CA ALA A 389 -18.38 -13.61 0.42
C ALA A 389 -19.70 -13.25 1.13
N ARG A 390 -20.78 -12.96 0.38
CA ARG A 390 -22.06 -12.46 0.90
C ARG A 390 -22.57 -13.21 2.12
N GLU A 391 -22.77 -14.52 1.96
CA GLU A 391 -23.37 -15.37 3.00
C GLU A 391 -22.52 -15.41 4.27
N ARG A 392 -21.19 -15.34 4.13
CA ARG A 392 -20.26 -15.37 5.25
C ARG A 392 -20.31 -14.09 6.06
N PHE A 393 -20.37 -12.92 5.40
CA PHE A 393 -20.53 -11.64 6.10
C PHE A 393 -21.89 -11.53 6.76
N ARG A 394 -22.97 -11.88 6.05
CA ARG A 394 -24.34 -11.88 6.59
C ARG A 394 -24.41 -12.68 7.89
N ARG A 395 -23.95 -13.94 7.85
CA ARG A 395 -23.95 -14.81 9.03
C ARG A 395 -23.10 -14.24 10.17
N ALA A 396 -21.89 -13.75 9.88
CA ALA A 396 -21.02 -13.16 10.90
C ALA A 396 -21.67 -11.94 11.59
N LEU A 397 -22.37 -11.08 10.83
CA LEU A 397 -23.07 -9.91 11.37
C LEU A 397 -24.31 -10.31 12.20
N GLU A 398 -25.05 -11.33 11.78
CA GLU A 398 -26.22 -11.84 12.52
C GLU A 398 -25.84 -12.51 13.85
N GLU A 399 -24.70 -13.20 13.86
CA GLU A 399 -24.15 -13.94 15.00
C GLU A 399 -23.32 -13.07 15.97
N ALA A 400 -22.96 -11.85 15.57
CA ALA A 400 -22.14 -10.95 16.39
C ALA A 400 -22.82 -10.65 17.74
N ASP A 401 -22.03 -10.66 18.82
CA ASP A 401 -22.52 -10.31 20.16
C ASP A 401 -22.85 -8.81 20.21
N ARG A 402 -24.11 -8.47 20.56
CA ARG A 402 -24.72 -7.18 20.17
C ARG A 402 -24.69 -6.15 21.28
N THR A 403 -24.17 -4.98 20.93
CA THR A 403 -24.59 -3.68 21.47
C THR A 403 -24.87 -2.73 20.30
N GLY A 404 -25.98 -2.94 19.57
CA GLY A 404 -26.36 -2.12 18.40
C GLY A 404 -27.58 -2.68 17.65
N ASP A 405 -28.22 -1.84 16.84
CA ASP A 405 -29.27 -2.22 15.89
C ASP A 405 -28.75 -1.88 14.48
N ILE A 406 -28.63 -2.89 13.62
CA ILE A 406 -28.06 -2.76 12.27
C ILE A 406 -28.99 -3.42 11.26
N ASP A 407 -29.30 -2.71 10.17
CA ASP A 407 -30.04 -3.27 9.04
C ASP A 407 -29.10 -4.12 8.17
N ILE A 408 -29.28 -5.44 8.17
CA ILE A 408 -28.49 -6.35 7.33
C ILE A 408 -29.32 -6.70 6.09
N ALA A 409 -28.76 -6.43 4.92
CA ALA A 409 -29.36 -6.79 3.63
C ALA A 409 -28.37 -7.55 2.74
N GLU A 410 -28.91 -8.19 1.72
CA GLU A 410 -28.16 -8.95 0.73
C GLU A 410 -28.37 -8.35 -0.67
N ALA A 411 -27.35 -8.49 -1.51
CA ALA A 411 -27.39 -8.14 -2.91
C ALA A 411 -26.57 -9.13 -3.75
N ASP A 412 -26.87 -9.25 -5.04
CA ASP A 412 -26.17 -10.16 -5.95
C ASP A 412 -24.81 -9.62 -6.40
N ASP A 413 -24.80 -8.40 -6.91
CA ASP A 413 -23.60 -7.74 -7.40
C ASP A 413 -23.47 -6.31 -6.88
N LEU A 414 -22.41 -5.62 -7.30
CA LEU A 414 -22.14 -4.26 -6.85
C LEU A 414 -23.26 -3.28 -7.24
N GLY A 415 -23.88 -3.43 -8.42
CA GLY A 415 -24.96 -2.54 -8.85
C GLY A 415 -26.18 -2.70 -7.95
N ASP A 416 -26.60 -3.95 -7.75
CA ASP A 416 -27.69 -4.30 -6.84
C ASP A 416 -27.40 -3.84 -5.40
N ALA A 417 -26.14 -3.99 -4.94
CA ALA A 417 -25.75 -3.54 -3.60
C ALA A 417 -25.88 -2.02 -3.42
N VAL A 418 -25.60 -1.23 -4.45
CA VAL A 418 -25.77 0.23 -4.43
C VAL A 418 -27.25 0.59 -4.35
N ASP A 419 -28.11 -0.09 -5.12
CA ASP A 419 -29.55 0.15 -5.11
C ASP A 419 -30.20 -0.23 -3.77
N VAL A 420 -29.84 -1.41 -3.23
CA VAL A 420 -30.28 -1.86 -1.91
C VAL A 420 -29.81 -0.88 -0.83
N ALA A 421 -28.55 -0.47 -0.82
CA ALA A 421 -28.04 0.48 0.16
C ALA A 421 -28.74 1.84 0.07
N ARG A 422 -29.05 2.31 -1.14
CA ARG A 422 -29.83 3.54 -1.33
C ARG A 422 -31.23 3.43 -0.74
N SER A 423 -31.87 2.25 -0.81
CA SER A 423 -33.19 2.02 -0.22
C SER A 423 -33.20 2.00 1.32
N LEU A 424 -32.05 1.69 1.94
CA LEU A 424 -31.85 1.72 3.39
C LEU A 424 -31.41 3.11 3.91
N ALA A 425 -30.78 3.91 3.05
CA ALA A 425 -30.23 5.20 3.39
C ALA A 425 -31.28 6.32 3.35
N SER A 426 -31.10 7.32 4.21
CA SER A 426 -31.89 8.55 4.23
C SER A 426 -31.01 9.78 3.98
N ARG A 427 -31.65 10.93 3.74
CA ARG A 427 -30.95 12.21 3.57
C ARG A 427 -29.99 12.48 4.73
N GLY A 428 -28.71 12.71 4.43
CA GLY A 428 -27.64 12.90 5.42
C GLY A 428 -26.74 11.68 5.60
N ASP A 429 -27.25 10.48 5.31
CA ASP A 429 -26.53 9.22 5.45
C ASP A 429 -25.39 9.09 4.41
N ILE A 430 -24.50 8.14 4.67
CA ILE A 430 -23.40 7.76 3.79
C ILE A 430 -23.60 6.33 3.31
N VAL A 431 -23.53 6.12 1.99
CA VAL A 431 -23.30 4.79 1.40
C VAL A 431 -21.80 4.64 1.14
N LEU A 432 -21.18 3.71 1.87
CA LEU A 432 -19.73 3.47 1.86
C LEU A 432 -19.42 2.14 1.18
N LEU A 433 -18.81 2.18 0.00
CA LEU A 433 -18.18 0.99 -0.59
C LEU A 433 -16.87 0.72 0.15
N SER A 434 -16.86 -0.23 1.08
CA SER A 434 -15.66 -0.64 1.83
C SER A 434 -15.68 -2.15 2.07
N PRO A 435 -15.26 -2.96 1.07
CA PRO A 435 -15.74 -4.33 0.88
C PRO A 435 -15.13 -5.43 1.78
N ALA A 436 -14.04 -5.15 2.52
CA ALA A 436 -13.25 -6.14 3.28
C ALA A 436 -12.65 -7.32 2.47
N CYS A 437 -12.97 -7.43 1.17
CA CYS A 437 -12.57 -8.53 0.30
C CYS A 437 -11.78 -8.08 -0.94
N ALA A 438 -11.04 -9.03 -1.51
CA ALA A 438 -10.50 -8.87 -2.86
C ALA A 438 -11.66 -8.81 -3.88
N SER A 439 -11.40 -8.31 -5.09
CA SER A 439 -12.44 -8.07 -6.10
C SER A 439 -12.55 -9.17 -7.17
N PHE A 440 -11.72 -10.22 -7.08
CA PHE A 440 -11.47 -11.19 -8.16
C PHE A 440 -12.63 -12.13 -8.49
N ASP A 441 -13.74 -12.05 -7.74
CA ASP A 441 -14.98 -12.76 -8.03
C ASP A 441 -15.82 -12.08 -9.13
N GLN A 442 -15.76 -10.74 -9.21
CA GLN A 442 -16.54 -9.94 -10.16
C GLN A 442 -15.70 -9.02 -11.06
N PHE A 443 -14.44 -8.74 -10.68
CA PHE A 443 -13.59 -7.74 -11.33
C PHE A 443 -12.13 -8.17 -11.43
N SER A 444 -11.38 -7.63 -12.39
CA SER A 444 -9.94 -7.85 -12.56
C SER A 444 -9.08 -7.19 -11.46
N GLY A 445 -9.62 -6.22 -10.72
CA GLY A 445 -8.92 -5.48 -9.67
C GLY A 445 -9.83 -4.52 -8.90
N PHE A 446 -9.35 -4.03 -7.77
CA PHE A 446 -10.15 -3.13 -6.93
C PHE A 446 -10.38 -1.77 -7.61
N GLU A 447 -9.49 -1.37 -8.52
CA GLU A 447 -9.62 -0.17 -9.33
C GLU A 447 -10.82 -0.27 -10.27
N GLU A 448 -11.02 -1.44 -10.90
CA GLU A 448 -12.17 -1.68 -11.76
C GLU A 448 -13.47 -1.65 -10.95
N ARG A 449 -13.51 -2.35 -9.81
CA ARG A 449 -14.64 -2.30 -8.87
C ARG A 449 -14.96 -0.86 -8.43
N GLY A 450 -13.94 -0.09 -8.09
CA GLY A 450 -14.10 1.29 -7.64
C GLY A 450 -14.57 2.23 -8.77
N ARG A 451 -14.14 2.02 -10.02
CA ARG A 451 -14.66 2.77 -11.17
C ARG A 451 -16.09 2.37 -11.51
N ALA A 452 -16.43 1.08 -11.40
CA ALA A 452 -17.79 0.60 -11.59
C ALA A 452 -18.76 1.25 -10.59
N PHE A 453 -18.39 1.31 -9.30
CA PHE A 453 -19.17 2.02 -8.28
C PHE A 453 -19.43 3.48 -8.64
N LYS A 454 -18.38 4.22 -9.05
CA LYS A 454 -18.52 5.62 -9.48
C LYS A 454 -19.47 5.75 -10.67
N ALA A 455 -19.28 4.91 -11.68
CA ALA A 455 -20.11 4.92 -12.88
C ALA A 455 -21.59 4.66 -12.56
N TYR A 456 -21.87 3.71 -11.65
CA TYR A 456 -23.23 3.45 -11.18
C TYR A 456 -23.83 4.65 -10.43
N VAL A 457 -23.08 5.27 -9.51
CA VAL A 457 -23.53 6.48 -8.80
C VAL A 457 -23.81 7.62 -9.77
N ASP A 458 -22.93 7.85 -10.75
CA ASP A 458 -23.13 8.90 -11.76
C ASP A 458 -24.34 8.60 -12.67
N GLN A 459 -24.57 7.34 -13.03
CA GLN A 459 -25.74 6.92 -13.81
C GLN A 459 -27.04 7.11 -13.04
N LEU A 460 -27.08 6.76 -11.76
CA LEU A 460 -28.25 6.96 -10.91
C LEU A 460 -28.56 8.45 -10.75
N ARG A 461 -27.54 9.30 -10.59
CA ARG A 461 -27.70 10.76 -10.56
C ARG A 461 -28.29 11.29 -11.86
N ALA A 462 -27.72 10.89 -13.00
CA ALA A 462 -28.18 11.35 -14.31
C ALA A 462 -29.62 10.92 -14.64
N THR A 463 -30.02 9.71 -14.20
CA THR A 463 -31.39 9.22 -14.37
C THR A 463 -32.39 10.11 -13.63
N LEU A 464 -32.10 10.46 -12.38
CA LEU A 464 -32.97 11.31 -11.56
C LEU A 464 -33.05 12.75 -12.11
N GLU A 465 -31.92 13.31 -12.56
CA GLU A 465 -31.90 14.64 -13.21
C GLU A 465 -32.69 14.69 -14.53
N SER A 466 -32.94 13.54 -15.16
CA SER A 466 -33.74 13.44 -16.39
C SER A 466 -35.24 13.21 -16.14
N GLU A 467 -35.61 12.85 -14.91
CA GLU A 467 -36.99 12.62 -14.47
C GLU A 467 -37.62 13.86 -13.79
N GLU A 468 -36.79 14.84 -13.37
CA GLU A 468 -37.19 16.19 -12.94
C GLU A 468 -37.36 17.16 -14.12
#